data_AF-A0A4Y7LJP0-F1
#
_entry.id   AF-A0A4Y7LJP0-F1
#
_cell.length_a   1.000
_cell.length_b   1.000
_cell.length_c   1.000
_cell.angle_alpha   90.00
_cell.angle_beta   90.00
_cell.angle_gamma   90.00
#
_symmetry.space_group_name_H-M   'P 1'
#
loop_
_entity.id
_entity.type
_entity.pdbx_description
1 polymer ?
#
loop_
_entity_poly.entity_id
_entity_poly.type
_entity_poly.pdbx_seq_one_letter_code
_entity_poly.pdbx_strand_id
1 'polypeptide(L)' 'MFSLCNVTVYCGRGDRKTAKGKRFNHSFGNARPRNKNKGRGPPRVPVAPSTSPPKKDKYEDNEKIKIDIDESLFDG' A
#
# COMPACT_ATOMS: atom_id res chain seq x y z
N MET A 1 -0.86 -10.47 37.09
CA MET A 1 0.04 -10.96 36.02
C MET A 1 -0.29 -10.18 34.75
N PHE A 2 0.15 -8.92 34.69
CA PHE A 2 -0.19 -8.02 33.58
C PHE A 2 0.63 -8.43 32.35
N SER A 3 -0.07 -8.72 31.26
CA SER A 3 0.49 -8.95 29.94
C SER A 3 1.32 -7.74 29.53
N LEU A 4 2.64 -7.82 29.72
CA LEU A 4 3.59 -6.95 29.05
C LEU A 4 3.53 -7.28 27.56
N CYS A 5 2.54 -6.68 26.88
CA CYS A 5 2.53 -6.56 25.43
C CYS A 5 3.73 -5.67 25.07
N ASN A 6 4.90 -6.30 24.98
CA ASN A 6 6.18 -5.65 24.80
C ASN A 6 6.21 -4.88 23.48
N VAL A 7 6.62 -3.62 23.59
CA VAL A 7 6.64 -2.52 22.61
C VAL A 7 7.60 -2.75 21.40
N THR A 8 8.05 -3.97 21.08
CA THR A 8 9.24 -4.17 20.21
C THR A 8 9.11 -5.17 19.06
N VAL A 9 7.92 -5.71 18.77
CA VAL A 9 7.75 -6.57 17.58
C VAL A 9 7.65 -5.68 16.33
N TYR A 10 8.80 -5.23 15.82
CA TYR A 10 8.97 -4.47 14.58
C TYR A 10 8.00 -4.95 13.48
N CYS A 11 7.27 -4.01 12.86
CA CYS A 11 6.11 -4.24 12.00
C CYS A 11 6.22 -5.52 11.16
N GLY A 12 5.27 -6.44 11.32
CA GLY A 12 5.17 -7.68 10.53
C GLY A 12 6.00 -8.87 11.02
N ARG A 13 6.62 -8.82 12.21
CA ARG A 13 7.28 -10.00 12.84
C ARG A 13 6.33 -10.88 13.66
N GLY A 14 5.20 -10.36 14.12
CA GLY A 14 4.21 -11.13 14.89
C GLY A 14 3.30 -12.03 14.03
N ASP A 15 3.17 -11.72 12.74
CA ASP A 15 2.25 -12.45 11.86
C ASP A 15 2.86 -13.75 11.32
N ARG A 16 2.41 -14.88 11.88
CA ARG A 16 2.80 -16.24 11.47
C ARG A 16 2.32 -16.63 10.07
N LYS A 17 1.50 -15.82 9.39
CA LYS A 17 1.07 -16.04 7.99
C LYS A 17 2.00 -15.39 6.97
N THR A 18 2.91 -14.52 7.39
CA THR A 18 3.88 -13.84 6.50
C THR A 18 5.24 -14.54 6.47
N ALA A 19 6.03 -14.29 5.43
CA ALA A 19 7.41 -14.76 5.36
C ALA A 19 8.27 -14.20 6.52
N LYS A 20 8.00 -12.95 6.94
CA LYS A 20 8.75 -12.25 7.99
C LYS A 20 8.44 -12.81 9.38
N GLY A 21 7.16 -13.05 9.71
CA GLY A 21 6.81 -13.64 10.99
C GLY A 21 7.13 -15.14 11.07
N LYS A 22 7.05 -15.89 9.97
CA LYS A 22 7.61 -17.26 9.92
C LYS A 22 9.12 -17.29 10.17
N ARG A 23 9.87 -16.33 9.60
CA ARG A 23 11.32 -16.18 9.85
C ARG A 23 11.62 -15.86 11.31
N PHE A 24 10.88 -14.94 11.92
CA PHE A 24 11.04 -14.57 13.33
C PHE A 24 10.73 -15.74 14.27
N ASN A 25 9.68 -16.51 13.97
CA ASN A 25 9.31 -17.70 14.74
C ASN A 25 10.13 -18.96 14.35
N HIS A 26 11.22 -18.81 13.58
CA HIS A 26 12.09 -19.90 13.10
C HIS A 26 11.36 -21.09 12.43
N SER A 27 10.16 -20.86 11.90
CA SER A 27 9.28 -21.90 11.36
C SER A 27 9.20 -21.84 9.83
N PHE A 28 8.83 -22.96 9.23
CA PHE A 28 8.61 -23.09 7.78
C PHE A 28 7.13 -23.30 7.49
N GLY A 29 6.70 -22.99 6.27
CA GLY A 29 5.32 -23.19 5.81
C GLY A 29 5.11 -22.52 4.44
N ASN A 30 3.87 -22.45 3.96
CA ASN A 30 3.57 -21.94 2.61
C ASN A 30 4.13 -20.53 2.33
N ALA A 31 4.15 -19.66 3.35
CA ALA A 31 4.70 -18.31 3.22
C ALA A 31 6.24 -18.27 3.20
N ARG A 32 6.91 -19.30 3.75
CA ARG A 32 8.37 -19.45 3.84
C ARG A 32 8.77 -20.91 3.52
N PRO A 33 8.81 -21.29 2.23
CA PRO A 33 9.24 -22.63 1.81
C PRO A 33 10.75 -22.85 2.10
N ARG A 34 11.16 -24.11 2.27
CA ARG A 34 12.58 -24.47 2.47
C ARG A 34 13.39 -24.45 1.16
N ASN A 35 12.79 -24.95 0.08
CA ASN A 35 13.44 -25.13 -1.22
C ASN A 35 12.57 -24.48 -2.30
N LYS A 36 13.18 -24.14 -3.44
CA LYS A 36 12.49 -23.52 -4.59
C LYS A 36 11.42 -24.42 -5.21
N ASN A 37 11.54 -25.74 -5.03
CA ASN A 37 10.59 -26.74 -5.54
C ASN A 37 9.33 -26.86 -4.67
N LYS A 38 9.30 -26.26 -3.47
CA LYS A 38 8.11 -26.29 -2.59
C LYS A 38 7.20 -25.13 -2.95
N GLY A 39 5.94 -25.44 -3.26
CA GLY A 39 4.94 -24.47 -3.68
C GLY A 39 4.77 -23.33 -2.68
N ARG A 40 4.68 -22.11 -3.21
CA ARG A 40 4.15 -20.97 -2.47
C ARG A 40 2.62 -20.98 -2.60
N GLY A 41 1.94 -20.10 -1.87
CA GLY A 41 0.54 -19.80 -2.16
C GLY A 41 0.35 -19.34 -3.62
N PRO A 42 -0.91 -19.17 -4.07
CA PRO A 42 -1.23 -18.79 -5.44
C PRO A 42 -0.36 -17.61 -5.93
N PRO A 43 0.16 -17.66 -7.17
CA PRO A 43 0.94 -16.57 -7.71
C PRO A 43 0.10 -15.30 -7.64
N ARG A 44 0.68 -14.22 -7.12
CA ARG A 44 0.03 -12.92 -7.16
C ARG A 44 -0.05 -12.52 -8.62
N VAL A 45 -1.26 -12.26 -9.10
CA VAL A 45 -1.49 -11.74 -10.45
C VAL A 45 -0.69 -10.43 -10.55
N PRO A 46 0.25 -10.31 -11.49
CA PRO A 46 0.92 -9.05 -11.73
C PRO A 46 -0.13 -8.06 -12.21
N VAL A 47 -0.41 -7.05 -11.39
CA VAL A 47 -1.20 -5.91 -11.85
C VAL A 47 -0.30 -5.18 -12.84
N ALA A 48 -0.69 -5.15 -14.11
CA ALA A 48 0.00 -4.32 -15.09
C ALA A 48 -0.05 -2.87 -14.56
N PRO A 49 1.07 -2.12 -14.54
CA PRO A 49 1.05 -0.72 -14.10
C PRO A 49 0.15 0.16 -14.98
N SER A 50 -0.29 -0.35 -16.14
CA SER A 50 -1.17 0.31 -17.09
C SER A 50 -2.68 0.24 -16.76
N THR A 51 -3.11 -0.53 -15.74
CA THR A 51 -4.55 -0.70 -15.44
C THR A 51 -5.04 0.14 -14.25
N SER A 52 -4.19 0.99 -13.68
CA SER A 52 -4.67 2.30 -13.25
C SER A 52 -4.47 3.22 -14.44
N PRO A 53 -5.52 3.71 -15.13
CA PRO A 53 -5.35 5.01 -15.75
C PRO A 53 -4.82 5.90 -14.61
N PRO A 54 -3.64 6.53 -14.69
CA PRO A 54 -3.45 7.73 -13.90
C PRO A 54 -4.71 8.52 -14.22
N LYS A 55 -5.56 8.79 -13.22
CA LYS A 55 -6.65 9.75 -13.42
C LYS A 55 -5.90 10.96 -13.95
N LYS A 56 -6.01 11.21 -15.25
CA LYS A 56 -5.60 12.48 -15.84
C LYS A 56 -6.33 13.46 -14.96
N ASP A 57 -5.61 14.13 -14.06
CA ASP A 57 -6.18 15.25 -13.35
C ASP A 57 -6.73 16.13 -14.46
N LYS A 58 -8.03 16.41 -14.40
CA LYS A 58 -8.77 17.08 -15.49
C LYS A 58 -8.31 18.55 -15.67
N TYR A 59 -7.14 18.90 -15.14
CA TYR A 59 -6.57 20.23 -14.99
C TYR A 59 -5.13 20.31 -15.49
N GLU A 60 -4.61 19.30 -16.19
CA GLU A 60 -3.27 19.35 -16.82
C GLU A 60 -3.26 20.10 -18.17
N ASP A 61 -4.42 20.53 -18.65
CA ASP A 61 -4.52 21.43 -19.79
C ASP A 61 -4.55 22.85 -19.22
N ASN A 62 -3.56 23.64 -19.60
CA ASN A 62 -3.33 25.03 -19.20
C ASN A 62 -4.43 25.97 -19.73
N GLU A 63 -5.71 25.61 -19.54
CA GLU A 63 -6.87 26.40 -19.85
C GLU A 63 -7.00 27.49 -18.79
N LYS A 64 -6.49 28.67 -19.13
CA LYS A 64 -6.79 29.91 -18.42
C LYS A 64 -8.29 30.14 -18.47
N ILE A 65 -8.99 29.78 -17.41
CA ILE A 65 -10.35 30.21 -17.15
C ILE A 65 -10.28 31.73 -17.00
N LYS A 66 -10.84 32.47 -17.96
CA LYS A 66 -11.02 33.92 -17.85
C LYS A 66 -12.10 34.16 -16.81
N ILE A 67 -11.69 34.43 -15.58
CA ILE A 67 -12.59 34.86 -14.52
C ILE A 67 -12.74 36.36 -14.69
N ASP A 68 -13.85 36.79 -15.29
CA ASP A 68 -14.25 38.19 -15.25
C ASP A 68 -14.81 38.45 -13.85
N ILE A 69 -14.07 39.23 -13.07
CA ILE A 69 -14.50 39.64 -11.73
C ILE A 69 -15.26 40.96 -11.91
N ASP A 70 -16.57 40.93 -11.67
CA ASP A 70 -17.37 42.16 -11.62
C ASP A 70 -17.02 42.93 -10.33
N GLU A 71 -16.34 44.06 -10.50
CA GLU A 71 -15.81 44.91 -9.43
C GLU A 71 -16.90 45.50 -8.51
N SER A 72 -18.17 45.44 -8.92
CA SER A 72 -19.33 45.89 -8.14
C SER A 72 -19.64 45.04 -6.90
N LEU A 73 -18.98 43.87 -6.75
CA LEU A 73 -19.13 43.02 -5.57
C LEU A 73 -18.31 43.48 -4.36
N PHE A 74 -17.37 44.43 -4.54
CA PHE A 74 -16.48 44.91 -3.48
C PHE A 74 -16.88 46.30 -2.91
N ASP A 75 -17.90 46.94 -3.48
CA ASP A 75 -18.38 48.26 -3.04
C ASP A 75 -19.55 48.17 -2.03
N GLY A 76 -19.43 47.28 -1.03
CA GLY A 76 -20.38 47.10 0.07
C GLY A 76 -19.79 47.42 1.43
#